data_AF-A0AAW2VBB4-F1
#
_entry.id   AF-A0AAW2VBB4-F1
#
_cell.length_a   1.000
_cell.length_b   1.000
_cell.length_c   1.000
_cell.angle_alpha   90.00
_cell.angle_beta   90.00
_cell.angle_gamma   90.00
#
_symmetry.space_group_name_H-M   'P 1'
#
loop_
_entity.id
_entity.type
_entity.pdbx_description
1 polymer ?
#
loop_
_entity_poly.entity_id
_entity_poly.type
_entity_poly.pdbx_seq_one_letter_code
_entity_poly.pdbx_strand_id
1 'polypeptide(L)'
;MAIQEQNPHFVLLPFLAQGHMIPMVDLARLLAKRGLTITILTTPHNADRFQSVIDREISSGLNIRVIHIKFPCAEAGLPDGCENFDMLRRSIVE
;
A
#
# COMPACT_ATOMS: atom_id res chain seq x y z
N MET A 1 -2.69 -38.64 -0.87
CA MET A 1 -3.31 -37.33 -0.59
C MET A 1 -2.44 -36.29 -1.25
N ALA A 2 -2.94 -35.57 -2.25
CA ALA A 2 -2.21 -34.45 -2.81
C ALA A 2 -2.12 -33.37 -1.72
N ILE A 3 -0.91 -32.88 -1.43
CA ILE A 3 -0.74 -31.68 -0.64
C ILE A 3 -1.41 -30.57 -1.45
N GLN A 4 -2.49 -29.98 -0.94
CA GLN A 4 -3.01 -28.75 -1.53
C GLN A 4 -1.87 -27.74 -1.46
N GLU A 5 -1.32 -27.36 -2.62
CA GLU A 5 -0.37 -26.25 -2.67
C GLU A 5 -1.12 -24.99 -2.23
N GLN A 6 -0.93 -24.60 -0.97
CA GLN A 6 -1.44 -23.35 -0.45
C GLN A 6 -0.77 -22.24 -1.23
N ASN A 7 -1.53 -21.53 -2.08
CA ASN A 7 -1.01 -20.38 -2.78
C ASN A 7 -0.60 -19.31 -1.74
N PRO A 8 0.69 -18.95 -1.62
CA PRO A 8 1.13 -18.02 -0.59
C PRO A 8 0.43 -16.66 -0.71
N HIS A 9 0.04 -16.12 0.45
CA HIS A 9 -0.56 -14.80 0.54
C HIS A 9 0.38 -13.85 1.30
N PHE A 10 0.86 -12.82 0.61
CA PHE A 10 1.70 -11.79 1.21
C PHE A 10 0.90 -10.54 1.57
N VAL A 11 1.23 -9.97 2.72
CA VAL A 11 0.77 -8.65 3.14
C VAL A 11 1.93 -7.68 3.04
N LEU A 12 1.76 -6.61 2.27
CA LEU A 12 2.73 -5.56 2.07
C LEU A 12 2.30 -4.32 2.83
N LEU A 13 3.16 -3.85 3.73
CA LEU A 13 2.96 -2.64 4.52
C LEU A 13 4.08 -1.65 4.17
N PRO A 14 3.92 -0.83 3.11
CA PRO A 14 4.90 0.18 2.75
C PRO A 14 5.02 1.25 3.84
N PHE A 15 6.21 1.83 3.97
CA PHE A 15 6.35 3.12 4.64
C PHE A 15 5.61 4.18 3.82
N LEU A 16 4.86 5.06 4.49
CA LEU A 16 3.98 6.06 3.86
C LEU A 16 4.76 7.27 3.31
N ALA A 17 5.67 7.00 2.38
CA ALA A 17 6.43 7.97 1.60
C ALA A 17 6.59 7.44 0.16
N GLN A 18 6.57 8.34 -0.83
CA GLN A 18 6.55 7.95 -2.26
C GLN A 18 7.68 7.00 -2.65
N GLY A 19 8.90 7.24 -2.15
CA GLY A 19 10.06 6.40 -2.41
C GLY A 19 9.95 4.96 -1.89
N HIS A 20 9.01 4.67 -0.99
CA HIS A 20 8.73 3.31 -0.49
C HIS A 20 7.45 2.74 -1.07
N MET A 21 6.41 3.56 -1.24
CA MET A 21 5.11 3.10 -1.78
C MET A 21 5.22 2.64 -3.23
N ILE A 22 5.91 3.39 -4.10
CA ILE A 22 6.02 3.05 -5.51
C ILE A 22 6.73 1.69 -5.70
N PRO A 23 7.92 1.44 -5.12
CA PRO A 23 8.57 0.13 -5.24
C PRO A 23 7.75 -1.01 -4.64
N MET A 24 6.99 -0.77 -3.58
CA MET A 24 6.14 -1.78 -2.95
C MET A 24 4.93 -2.14 -3.82
N VAL A 25 4.34 -1.17 -4.54
CA VAL A 25 3.32 -1.44 -5.56
C VAL A 25 3.91 -2.26 -6.71
N ASP A 26 5.11 -1.92 -7.19
CA ASP A 26 5.77 -2.71 -8.23
C ASP A 26 6.12 -4.13 -7.77
N LEU A 27 6.56 -4.29 -6.52
CA LEU A 27 6.75 -5.61 -5.91
C LEU A 27 5.45 -6.40 -5.85
N ALA A 28 4.34 -5.77 -5.45
CA ALA A 28 3.02 -6.40 -5.43
C ALA A 28 2.65 -6.94 -6.81
N ARG A 29 2.87 -6.14 -7.86
CA ARG A 29 2.60 -6.53 -9.24
C ARG A 29 3.47 -7.70 -9.70
N LEU A 30 4.77 -7.66 -9.40
CA LEU A 30 5.69 -8.74 -9.74
C LEU A 30 5.32 -10.06 -9.05
N LEU A 31 4.93 -10.01 -7.79
CA LEU A 31 4.48 -11.19 -7.04
C LEU A 31 3.13 -11.71 -7.56
N ALA A 32 2.17 -10.82 -7.82
CA ALA A 32 0.85 -11.21 -8.34
C ALA A 32 0.94 -11.82 -9.75
N LYS A 33 1.85 -11.35 -10.60
CA LYS A 33 2.14 -11.95 -11.92
C LYS A 33 2.70 -13.38 -11.82
N ARG A 34 3.22 -13.78 -10.66
CA ARG A 34 3.63 -15.17 -10.37
C ARG A 34 2.48 -16.03 -9.82
N GLY A 35 1.26 -15.52 -9.83
CA GLY A 35 0.06 -16.22 -9.33
C GLY A 35 -0.18 -16.05 -7.83
N LEU A 36 0.66 -15.28 -7.12
CA LEU A 36 0.53 -15.10 -5.67
C LEU A 36 -0.62 -14.15 -5.33
N THR A 37 -1.19 -14.32 -4.14
CA THR A 37 -2.18 -13.37 -3.60
C THR A 37 -1.46 -12.28 -2.84
N ILE A 38 -1.77 -11.01 -3.10
CA ILE A 38 -1.12 -9.87 -2.43
C ILE A 38 -2.16 -8.95 -1.81
N THR A 39 -1.91 -8.49 -0.58
CA THR A 39 -2.67 -7.41 0.04
C THR A 39 -1.73 -6.26 0.38
N ILE A 40 -2.02 -5.06 -0.10
CA ILE A 40 -1.33 -3.83 0.28
C ILE A 40 -2.14 -3.15 1.38
N LEU A 41 -1.51 -2.93 2.54
CA LEU A 41 -2.07 -2.12 3.62
C LEU A 41 -1.58 -0.69 3.46
N THR A 42 -2.50 0.26 3.43
CA THR A 42 -2.18 1.68 3.31
C THR A 42 -3.25 2.50 4.00
N THR A 43 -3.19 3.82 3.91
CA THR A 43 -4.20 4.75 4.42
C THR A 43 -5.02 5.32 3.26
N PRO A 44 -6.25 5.85 3.51
CA PRO A 44 -7.10 6.37 2.44
C PRO A 44 -6.41 7.38 1.52
N HIS A 45 -5.72 8.39 2.08
CA HIS A 45 -5.03 9.42 1.29
C HIS A 45 -3.89 8.85 0.45
N ASN A 46 -3.20 7.84 0.96
CA ASN A 46 -2.10 7.21 0.25
C ASN A 46 -2.57 6.26 -0.85
N ALA A 47 -3.72 5.58 -0.66
CA ALA A 47 -4.32 4.70 -1.67
C ALA A 47 -4.65 5.46 -2.95
N ASP A 48 -5.25 6.64 -2.84
CA ASP A 48 -5.64 7.48 -3.98
C ASP A 48 -4.47 7.79 -4.93
N ARG A 49 -3.24 7.81 -4.40
CA ARG A 49 -2.03 8.10 -5.19
C ARG A 49 -1.63 6.98 -6.16
N PHE A 50 -2.09 5.75 -5.95
CA PHE A 50 -1.77 4.60 -6.80
C PHE A 50 -2.99 3.75 -7.18
N GLN A 51 -4.20 4.18 -6.83
CA GLN A 51 -5.44 3.45 -7.07
C GLN A 51 -5.62 3.07 -8.54
N SER A 52 -5.41 4.01 -9.47
CA SER A 52 -5.56 3.77 -10.91
C SER A 52 -4.61 2.68 -11.45
N VAL A 53 -3.40 2.59 -10.90
CA VAL A 53 -2.43 1.55 -11.27
C VAL A 53 -2.93 0.19 -10.77
N ILE A 54 -3.38 0.12 -9.51
CA ILE A 54 -3.86 -1.12 -8.92
C ILE A 54 -5.14 -1.61 -9.62
N ASP A 55 -6.09 -0.71 -9.90
CA ASP A 55 -7.34 -1.05 -10.57
C ASP A 55 -7.09 -1.68 -11.94
N ARG A 56 -6.12 -1.14 -12.69
CA ARG A 56 -5.70 -1.72 -13.97
C ARG A 56 -5.19 -3.14 -13.79
N GLU A 57 -4.35 -3.40 -12.80
CA GLU A 57 -3.76 -4.71 -12.56
C GLU A 57 -4.82 -5.72 -12.09
N ILE A 58 -5.76 -5.31 -11.23
CA ILE A 58 -6.92 -6.12 -10.83
C ILE A 58 -7.78 -6.44 -12.05
N SER A 59 -8.06 -5.46 -12.91
CA SER A 59 -8.83 -5.67 -14.15
C SER A 59 -8.16 -6.63 -15.13
N SER A 60 -6.82 -6.75 -15.07
CA SER A 60 -6.04 -7.72 -15.84
C SER A 60 -6.01 -9.12 -15.24
N GLY A 61 -6.71 -9.34 -14.12
CA GLY A 61 -6.85 -10.64 -13.46
C GLY A 61 -5.80 -10.91 -12.37
N LEU A 62 -4.98 -9.92 -11.99
CA LEU A 62 -4.02 -10.09 -10.90
C LEU A 62 -4.71 -10.04 -9.54
N ASN A 63 -4.33 -10.96 -8.65
CA ASN A 63 -4.91 -11.08 -7.32
C ASN A 63 -4.25 -10.11 -6.32
N ILE A 64 -4.55 -8.83 -6.49
CA ILE A 64 -4.09 -7.74 -5.62
C ILE A 64 -5.28 -7.17 -4.87
N ARG A 65 -5.14 -6.94 -3.57
CA ARG A 65 -6.12 -6.26 -2.72
C ARG A 65 -5.48 -5.06 -2.06
N VAL A 66 -6.26 -4.01 -1.84
CA VAL A 66 -5.84 -2.85 -1.05
C VAL A 66 -6.77 -2.74 0.15
N ILE A 67 -6.21 -2.62 1.34
CA ILE A 67 -6.95 -2.42 2.59
C ILE A 67 -6.53 -1.08 3.18
N HIS A 68 -7.53 -0.25 3.46
CA HIS A 68 -7.34 1.05 4.06
C HIS A 68 -7.36 0.93 5.59
N ILE A 69 -6.36 1.49 6.23
CA ILE A 69 -6.24 1.61 7.68
C ILE A 69 -6.32 3.09 8.00
N LYS A 70 -7.14 3.45 9.00
CA LYS A 70 -7.20 4.82 9.50
C LYS A 70 -5.85 5.19 10.12
N PHE A 71 -5.20 6.23 9.60
CA PHE A 71 -3.98 6.73 10.22
C PHE A 71 -4.32 7.54 11.48
N PRO A 72 -3.67 7.26 12.62
CA PRO A 72 -3.98 7.91 13.89
C PRO A 72 -3.32 9.31 13.99
N CYS A 73 -3.76 10.26 13.14
CA CYS A 73 -3.19 11.62 13.09
C CYS A 73 -3.26 12.30 14.46
N ALA A 74 -4.42 12.26 15.11
CA ALA A 74 -4.66 12.95 16.38
C ALA A 74 -3.78 12.39 17.50
N GLU A 75 -3.67 11.06 17.61
CA GLU A 75 -2.84 10.39 18.60
C GLU A 75 -1.34 10.63 18.35
N ALA A 76 -0.95 10.86 17.09
CA ALA A 76 0.41 11.21 16.69
C ALA A 76 0.73 12.72 16.81
N GLY A 77 -0.24 13.56 17.18
CA GLY A 77 -0.07 15.02 17.25
C GLY A 77 0.07 15.69 15.87
N LEU A 78 -0.46 15.06 14.82
CA LEU A 78 -0.40 15.53 13.44
C LEU A 78 -1.71 16.22 13.03
N PRO A 79 -1.67 17.16 12.06
CA PRO A 79 -2.88 17.71 11.45
C PRO A 79 -3.75 16.61 10.83
N ASP A 80 -5.06 16.82 10.83
CA ASP A 80 -6.00 15.91 10.17
C ASP A 80 -5.64 15.72 8.69
N GLY A 81 -5.62 14.46 8.26
CA GLY A 81 -5.27 14.08 6.88
C GLY A 81 -3.76 14.07 6.58
N CYS A 82 -2.89 14.36 7.55
CA CYS A 82 -1.43 14.26 7.39
C CYS A 82 -0.95 12.79 7.41
N GLU A 83 -1.28 12.04 6.36
CA GLU A 83 -1.03 10.59 6.28
C GLU A 83 0.25 10.22 5.51
N ASN A 84 0.90 11.16 4.83
CA ASN A 84 2.15 10.91 4.10
C ASN A 84 3.30 11.74 4.68
N PHE A 85 4.50 11.19 4.62
CA PHE A 85 5.71 11.87 5.05
C PHE A 85 5.94 13.22 4.33
N ASP A 86 5.55 13.34 3.06
CA ASP A 86 5.66 14.59 2.28
C ASP A 86 4.74 15.72 2.77
N MET A 87 3.73 15.41 3.60
CA MET A 87 2.78 16.37 4.17
C MET A 87 3.27 16.97 5.49
N LEU A 88 4.34 16.43 6.08
CA LEU A 88 4.94 16.96 7.29
C LEU A 88 5.49 18.36 6.98
N ARG A 89 4.91 19.38 7.61
CA ARG A 89 5.40 20.75 7.49
C ARG A 89 6.83 20.78 8.03
N ARG A 90 7.80 21.12 7.17
CA ARG A 90 9.14 21.47 7.64
C ARG A 90 8.99 22.75 8.46
N SER A 91 8.96 22.65 9.78
CA SER A 91 9.30 23.80 10.61
C SER A 91 10.75 24.14 10.25
N ILE A 92 10.94 25.29 9.60
CA ILE A 92 12.24 25.93 9.57
C ILE A 92 12.63 26.09 11.04
N VAL A 93 13.75 25.49 11.41
CA VAL A 93 14.40 25.75 12.68
C VAL A 93 14.75 27.25 12.65
N GLU A 94 13.99 28.05 13.39
CA GLU A 94 14.47 29.36 13.87
C GLU A 94 15.34 29.14 15.11
#